data_AF-A0A661NT46-F1
#
_entry.id   AF-A0A661NT46-F1
#
_cell.length_a   1.000
_cell.length_b   1.000
_cell.length_c   1.000
_cell.angle_alpha   90.00
_cell.angle_beta   90.00
_cell.angle_gamma   90.00
#
_symmetry.space_group_name_H-M   'P 1'
#
loop_
_entity.id
_entity.type
_entity.pdbx_description
1 polymer ?
#
loop_
_entity_poly.entity_id
_entity_poly.type
_entity_poly.pdbx_seq_one_letter_code
_entity_poly.pdbx_strand_id
1 'polypeptide(L)'
;HDSTECMFQIPVPQQGPQNFALVNVVLVDKITPSITKTVFQVTSSSNCHVTNGGWYYDDPNAPQAIVLCPASCSDVSQGASWTMTVELGCPTMT
;
A
#
# COMPACT_ATOMS: atom_id res chain seq x y z
N HIS A 1 16.35 -3.34 8.38
CA HIS A 1 15.12 -3.31 7.59
C HIS A 1 15.46 -3.89 6.24
N ASP A 2 15.31 -5.20 6.10
CA ASP A 2 15.52 -5.91 4.83
C ASP A 2 14.13 -6.12 4.23
N SER A 3 13.67 -5.12 3.49
CA SER A 3 12.39 -5.13 2.81
C SER A 3 12.67 -5.51 1.37
N THR A 4 12.28 -6.70 0.93
CA THR A 4 12.24 -7.00 -0.50
C THR A 4 11.22 -6.04 -1.13
N GLU A 5 11.68 -5.15 -2.00
CA GLU A 5 11.57 -3.69 -1.85
C GLU A 5 10.20 -3.01 -1.92
N CYS A 6 9.09 -3.74 -2.04
CA CYS A 6 7.74 -3.15 -2.15
C CYS A 6 6.63 -3.97 -1.49
N MET A 7 7.03 -4.86 -0.58
CA MET A 7 6.12 -5.60 0.28
C MET A 7 6.15 -5.01 1.69
N PHE A 8 4.97 -4.72 2.23
CA PHE A 8 4.77 -4.09 3.53
C PHE A 8 3.88 -4.98 4.37
N GLN A 9 4.41 -5.47 5.49
CA GLN A 9 3.63 -6.27 6.43
C GLN A 9 2.47 -5.43 6.98
N ILE A 10 1.26 -5.99 6.95
CA ILE A 10 0.10 -5.30 7.53
C ILE A 10 0.23 -5.43 9.05
N PRO A 11 0.19 -4.33 9.82
CA PRO A 11 0.23 -4.41 11.27
C PRO A 11 -0.93 -5.28 11.75
N VAL A 12 -0.63 -6.32 12.53
CA VAL A 12 -1.67 -7.10 13.20
C VAL A 12 -2.38 -6.17 14.19
N PRO A 13 -3.69 -5.96 14.10
CA PRO A 13 -4.41 -5.11 15.03
C PRO A 13 -4.27 -5.71 16.43
N GLN A 14 -3.86 -4.88 17.40
CA GLN A 14 -3.70 -5.33 18.79
C GLN A 14 -5.03 -5.75 19.43
N GLN A 15 -6.17 -5.32 18.86
CA GLN A 15 -7.51 -5.64 19.32
C GLN A 15 -8.49 -5.74 18.15
N GLY A 16 -9.39 -6.74 18.21
CA GLY A 16 -10.47 -6.93 17.25
C GLY A 16 -10.09 -7.69 15.97
N PRO A 17 -11.08 -8.09 15.17
CA PRO A 17 -10.84 -8.76 13.90
C PRO A 17 -10.21 -7.78 12.90
N GLN A 18 -9.14 -8.22 12.23
CA GLN A 18 -8.50 -7.45 11.17
C GLN A 18 -9.45 -7.31 9.98
N ASN A 19 -9.91 -6.08 9.74
CA ASN A 19 -10.79 -5.79 8.62
C ASN A 19 -10.00 -5.31 7.42
N PHE A 20 -9.64 -6.26 6.56
CA PHE A 20 -8.92 -6.00 5.31
C PHE A 20 -9.75 -5.25 4.27
N ALA A 21 -11.07 -5.10 4.47
CA ALA A 21 -11.90 -4.23 3.63
C ALA A 21 -11.83 -2.75 4.03
N LEU A 22 -11.04 -2.41 5.07
CA LEU A 22 -10.86 -1.04 5.57
C LEU A 22 -9.39 -0.59 5.55
N VAL A 23 -8.65 -1.05 4.54
CA VAL A 23 -7.23 -0.71 4.33
C VAL A 23 -7.13 0.21 3.13
N ASN A 24 -6.50 1.37 3.32
CA ASN A 24 -6.12 2.26 2.24
C ASN A 24 -4.62 2.49 2.26
N VAL A 25 -4.03 2.61 1.07
CA VAL A 25 -2.62 2.94 0.90
C VAL A 25 -2.53 4.34 0.35
N VAL A 26 -1.80 5.18 1.08
CA VAL A 26 -1.57 6.57 0.71
C VAL A 26 -0.07 6.81 0.68
N LEU A 27 0.41 7.40 -0.41
CA LEU A 27 1.77 7.92 -0.47
C LEU A 27 1.76 9.36 0.02
N VAL A 28 2.68 9.68 0.91
CA VAL A 28 2.81 11.01 1.50
C VAL A 28 4.15 11.59 1.08
N ASP A 29 4.17 12.83 0.62
CA ASP A 29 5.42 13.52 0.30
C ASP A 29 6.26 13.72 1.57
N LYS A 30 7.55 13.37 1.49
CA LYS A 30 8.48 13.41 2.64
C LYS A 30 8.79 14.83 3.10
N ILE A 31 8.67 15.83 2.23
CA ILE A 31 8.98 17.24 2.53
C ILE A 31 7.71 17.98 2.96
N THR A 32 6.58 17.69 2.30
CA THR A 32 5.31 18.38 2.47
C THR A 32 4.19 17.38 2.74
N PRO A 33 3.99 16.95 4.01
CA PRO A 33 3.07 15.86 4.36
C PRO A 33 1.59 16.09 4.01
N SER A 34 1.19 17.32 3.69
CA SER A 34 -0.16 17.63 3.19
C SER A 34 -0.38 17.22 1.74
N ILE A 35 0.69 16.92 1.00
CA ILE A 35 0.62 16.39 -0.36
C ILE A 35 0.56 14.87 -0.26
N THR A 36 -0.58 14.32 -0.64
CA THR A 36 -0.82 12.88 -0.63
C THR A 36 -1.25 12.38 -2.01
N LYS A 37 -0.92 11.12 -2.28
CA LYS A 37 -1.33 10.38 -3.47
C LYS A 37 -1.98 9.08 -3.03
N THR A 38 -3.29 8.97 -3.22
CA THR A 38 -4.01 7.72 -2.98
C THR A 38 -3.59 6.67 -4.01
N VAL A 39 -3.28 5.46 -3.53
CA VAL A 39 -3.00 4.30 -4.37
C VAL A 39 -4.18 3.35 -4.25
N PHE A 40 -4.82 3.07 -5.38
CA PHE A 40 -6.00 2.19 -5.40
C PHE A 40 -5.60 0.72 -5.28
N GLN A 41 -6.46 -0.05 -4.62
CA GLN A 41 -6.28 -1.49 -4.53
C GLN A 41 -6.59 -2.14 -5.88
N VAL A 42 -5.74 -3.07 -6.30
CA VAL A 42 -5.99 -3.99 -7.41
C VAL A 42 -6.05 -5.42 -6.89
N THR A 43 -6.67 -6.31 -7.67
CA THR A 43 -6.85 -7.71 -7.24
C THR A 43 -5.57 -8.52 -7.22
N SER A 44 -4.59 -8.19 -8.07
CA SER A 44 -3.31 -8.88 -8.18
C SER A 44 -2.27 -8.05 -8.93
N SER A 45 -1.03 -8.53 -8.97
CA SER A 45 0.04 -7.96 -9.80
C SER A 45 -0.33 -7.81 -11.29
N SER A 46 -1.17 -8.70 -11.81
CA SER A 46 -1.62 -8.68 -13.22
C SER A 46 -2.51 -7.47 -13.53
N ASN A 47 -3.10 -6.87 -12.51
CA ASN A 47 -4.02 -5.74 -12.61
C ASN A 47 -3.33 -4.39 -12.33
N CYS A 48 -2.02 -4.40 -12.09
CA CYS A 48 -1.25 -3.19 -11.86
C CYS A 48 -1.31 -2.25 -13.08
N HIS A 49 -1.69 -1.00 -12.83
CA HIS A 49 -1.64 0.01 -13.89
C HIS A 49 -0.19 0.42 -14.13
N VAL A 50 0.24 0.42 -15.40
CA VAL A 50 1.64 0.71 -15.77
C VAL A 50 2.09 2.11 -15.34
N THR A 51 1.18 3.08 -15.28
CA THR A 51 1.50 4.48 -14.93
C THR A 51 1.03 4.89 -13.54
N ASN A 52 -0.13 4.38 -13.12
CA ASN A 52 -0.78 4.80 -11.87
C ASN A 52 -0.41 3.87 -10.71
N GLY A 53 0.17 2.71 -11.03
CA GLY A 53 0.51 1.68 -10.07
C GLY A 53 -0.73 1.03 -9.49
N GLY A 54 -0.74 0.92 -8.17
CA GLY A 54 -1.72 0.16 -7.41
C GLY A 54 -1.05 -0.55 -6.24
N TRP A 55 -1.86 -1.20 -5.43
CA TRP A 55 -1.39 -2.15 -4.42
C TRP A 55 -2.33 -3.33 -4.36
N TYR A 56 -1.84 -4.49 -3.95
CA TYR A 56 -2.63 -5.71 -3.80
C TYR A 56 -2.18 -6.47 -2.56
N TYR A 57 -2.99 -7.43 -2.12
CA TYR A 57 -2.58 -8.32 -1.04
C TYR A 57 -1.70 -9.44 -1.56
N ASP A 58 -0.75 -9.88 -0.74
CA ASP A 58 0.06 -11.07 -1.03
C ASP A 58 -0.81 -12.32 -1.26
N ASP A 59 -1.83 -12.51 -0.42
CA ASP A 59 -2.88 -13.51 -0.61
C ASP A 59 -4.26 -12.81 -0.46
N PRO A 60 -5.14 -12.89 -1.46
CA PRO A 60 -6.47 -12.26 -1.40
C PRO A 60 -7.43 -12.93 -0.41
N ASN A 61 -7.17 -14.18 0.00
CA ASN A 61 -7.99 -14.93 0.95
C ASN A 61 -7.44 -14.86 2.38
N ALA A 62 -6.13 -14.70 2.52
CA ALA A 62 -5.44 -14.63 3.81
C ALA A 62 -4.32 -13.56 3.82
N PRO A 63 -4.68 -12.27 3.66
CA PRO A 63 -3.70 -11.19 3.51
C PRO A 63 -2.82 -11.03 4.73
N GLN A 64 -1.50 -11.08 4.53
CA GLN A 64 -0.48 -10.82 5.54
C GLN A 64 0.36 -9.59 5.20
N ALA A 65 0.43 -9.25 3.92
CA ALA A 65 1.20 -8.12 3.42
C ALA A 65 0.46 -7.37 2.31
N ILE A 66 0.76 -6.08 2.21
CA ILE A 66 0.46 -5.26 1.06
C ILE A 66 1.67 -5.29 0.13
N VAL A 67 1.42 -5.53 -1.15
CA VAL A 67 2.42 -5.49 -2.20
C VAL A 67 2.11 -4.32 -3.13
N LEU A 68 3.05 -3.39 -3.30
CA LEU A 68 2.89 -2.29 -4.23
C LEU A 68 3.18 -2.75 -5.67
N CYS A 69 2.37 -2.26 -6.61
CA CYS A 69 2.64 -2.37 -8.03
C CYS A 69 3.93 -1.65 -8.42
N PRO A 70 4.60 -2.03 -9.53
CA PRO A 70 5.91 -1.48 -9.91
C PRO A 70 5.99 0.06 -9.97
N ALA A 71 4.95 0.74 -10.46
CA ALA A 71 4.94 2.21 -10.52
C ALA A 71 4.85 2.84 -9.11
N SER A 72 3.94 2.36 -8.25
CA SER A 72 3.83 2.83 -6.85
C SER A 72 5.05 2.46 -6.01
N CYS A 73 5.65 1.32 -6.33
CA CYS A 73 6.89 0.85 -5.75
C CYS A 73 8.05 1.81 -6.02
N SER A 74 8.18 2.27 -7.27
CA SER A 74 9.18 3.27 -7.66
C SER A 74 8.96 4.62 -6.98
N ASP A 75 7.73 4.98 -6.60
CA ASP A 75 7.45 6.24 -5.89
C ASP A 75 7.97 6.23 -4.44
N VAL A 76 8.16 5.05 -3.83
CA VAL A 76 8.56 4.91 -2.41
C VAL A 76 9.93 4.28 -2.21
N SER A 77 10.65 3.97 -3.29
CA SER A 77 11.98 3.36 -3.24
C SER A 77 13.02 4.26 -2.56
N GLN A 78 14.18 3.70 -2.24
CA GLN A 78 15.29 4.47 -1.68
C GLN A 78 15.64 5.66 -2.59
N GLY A 79 15.65 6.88 -2.03
CA GLY A 79 15.87 8.13 -2.75
C GLY A 79 14.62 8.81 -3.33
N ALA A 80 13.44 8.17 -3.27
CA ALA A 80 12.20 8.77 -3.77
C ALA A 80 11.61 9.79 -2.78
N SER A 81 10.81 10.74 -3.29
CA SER A 81 10.18 11.80 -2.49
C SER A 81 8.99 11.32 -1.66
N TRP A 82 8.45 10.14 -1.92
CA TRP A 82 7.26 9.66 -1.22
C TRP A 82 7.58 8.59 -0.17
N THR A 83 6.75 8.53 0.86
CA THR A 83 6.69 7.44 1.82
C THR A 83 5.32 6.79 1.79
N MET A 84 5.25 5.47 1.98
CA MET A 84 3.99 4.76 2.11
C MET A 84 3.44 4.89 3.53
N THR A 85 2.15 5.20 3.63
CA THR A 85 1.36 5.12 4.86
C THR A 85 0.17 4.20 4.63
N VAL A 86 -0.08 3.30 5.59
CA VAL A 86 -1.27 2.44 5.61
C VAL A 86 -2.28 3.07 6.55
N GLU A 87 -3.44 3.43 6.01
CA GLU A 87 -4.56 3.95 6.79
C GLU A 87 -5.54 2.81 7.07
N LEU A 88 -5.78 2.55 8.36
CA LEU A 88 -6.71 1.55 8.85
C LEU A 88 -7.95 2.27 9.39
N GLY A 89 -9.14 1.94 8.87
CA GLY A 89 -10.42 2.44 9.43
C GLY A 89 -11.34 3.21 8.48
N CYS A 90 -11.01 3.33 7.19
CA CYS A 90 -11.91 3.84 6.16
C CYS A 90 -12.20 2.75 5.12
N PRO A 91 -13.39 2.71 4.47
CA PRO A 91 -13.67 1.77 3.38
C PRO A 91 -12.54 1.76 2.35
N THR A 92 -12.06 0.57 1.98
CA THR A 92 -11.01 0.44 0.95
C THR A 92 -11.50 1.02 -0.37
N MET A 93 -10.68 1.90 -0.97
CA MET A 93 -10.91 2.46 -2.29
C MET A 93 -10.34 1.52 -3.36
N THR A 94 -11.22 0.97 -4.20
CA THR A 94 -10.90 0.05 -5.31
C THR A 94 -11.12 0.72 -6.65
#